data_AF-A0A2H9QGM1-F1
#
_entry.id   AF-A0A2H9QGM1-F1
#
_cell.length_a   1.000
_cell.length_b   1.000
_cell.length_c   1.000
_cell.angle_alpha   90.00
_cell.angle_beta   90.00
_cell.angle_gamma   90.00
#
_symmetry.space_group_name_H-M   'P 1'
#
loop_
_entity.id
_entity.type
_entity.pdbx_description
1 polymer ?
#
loop_
_entity_poly.entity_id
_entity_poly.type
_entity_poly.pdbx_seq_one_letter_code
_entity_poly.pdbx_strand_id
1 'polypeptide(L)'
;KILFLHGDRIPESKEFNSAKTIVIGHEHPAITLTEGIKHEKFKCFVKGKYEKKTLIVLPSFNSTLEGQDLLKGKLLSPFLHQDLSEFELWLVADKTYFFGKMKEIEGFN
;
A
#
# COMPACT_ATOMS: atom_id res chain seq x y z
N LYS A 1 -6.31 11.23 -15.62
CA LYS A 1 -5.12 11.93 -15.10
C LYS A 1 -4.60 11.16 -13.89
N ILE A 2 -3.33 10.80 -13.94
CA ILE A 2 -2.60 10.10 -12.87
C ILE A 2 -1.66 11.13 -12.23
N LEU A 3 -1.59 11.16 -10.91
CA LEU A 3 -0.70 12.05 -10.16
C LEU A 3 0.22 11.23 -9.27
N PHE A 4 1.53 11.47 -9.38
CA PHE A 4 2.55 10.88 -8.52
C PHE A 4 2.89 11.85 -7.40
N LEU A 5 2.93 11.36 -6.16
CA LEU A 5 3.28 12.11 -4.97
C LEU A 5 4.21 11.27 -4.09
N HIS A 6 4.94 11.92 -3.19
CA HIS A 6 5.67 11.19 -2.17
C HIS A 6 4.68 10.51 -1.20
N GLY A 7 3.73 11.26 -0.63
CA GLY A 7 2.63 10.71 0.18
C GLY A 7 2.75 10.98 1.68
N ASP A 8 3.67 11.84 2.10
CA ASP A 8 3.85 12.36 3.47
C ASP A 8 2.80 13.40 3.87
N ARG A 9 2.12 14.00 2.88
CA ARG A 9 1.09 15.05 3.08
C ARG A 9 0.07 15.05 1.96
N ILE A 10 -1.13 15.55 2.26
CA ILE A 10 -2.21 15.76 1.28
C ILE A 10 -2.01 17.13 0.62
N PRO A 11 -1.81 17.22 -0.71
CA PRO A 11 -1.64 18.50 -1.39
C PRO A 11 -2.98 19.22 -1.61
N GLU A 12 -3.01 20.54 -1.38
CA GLU A 12 -4.15 21.41 -1.71
C GLU A 12 -3.99 22.01 -3.12
N SER A 13 -3.90 21.16 -4.15
CA SER A 13 -3.67 21.61 -5.53
C SER A 13 -4.81 21.25 -6.48
N LYS A 14 -4.97 22.05 -7.56
CA LYS A 14 -5.94 21.75 -8.63
C LYS A 14 -5.62 20.41 -9.30
N GLU A 15 -4.34 20.06 -9.38
CA GLU A 15 -3.85 18.80 -9.92
C GLU A 15 -4.31 17.63 -9.07
N PHE A 16 -4.19 17.75 -7.74
CA PHE A 16 -4.68 16.75 -6.79
C PHE A 16 -6.19 16.58 -6.92
N ASN A 17 -6.93 17.68 -6.90
CA ASN A 17 -8.40 17.67 -6.98
C ASN A 17 -8.90 17.09 -8.31
N SER A 18 -8.23 17.37 -9.44
CA SER A 18 -8.58 16.85 -10.76
C SER A 18 -8.05 15.43 -11.07
N ALA A 19 -7.14 14.89 -10.25
CA ALA A 19 -6.60 13.55 -10.45
C ALA A 19 -7.68 12.48 -10.20
N LYS A 20 -7.72 11.46 -11.08
CA LYS A 20 -8.57 10.27 -10.93
C LYS A 20 -7.82 9.12 -10.24
N THR A 21 -6.50 9.09 -10.42
CA THR A 21 -5.60 8.12 -9.80
C THR A 21 -4.45 8.85 -9.12
N ILE A 22 -4.12 8.44 -7.90
CA ILE A 22 -2.97 8.91 -7.13
C ILE A 22 -2.04 7.72 -6.94
N VAL A 23 -0.75 7.95 -7.15
CA VAL A 23 0.32 6.98 -6.90
C VAL A 23 1.26 7.57 -5.85
N ILE A 24 1.49 6.87 -4.75
CA ILE A 24 2.35 7.30 -3.64
C ILE A 24 3.46 6.31 -3.33
N GLY A 25 4.55 6.77 -2.70
CA GLY A 25 5.70 5.95 -2.32
C GLY A 25 6.01 5.91 -0.82
N HIS A 26 5.49 6.82 0.00
CA HIS A 26 5.99 7.08 1.36
C HIS A 26 6.21 5.85 2.26
N GLU A 27 5.24 4.94 2.30
CA GLU A 27 5.31 3.75 3.17
C GLU A 27 6.18 2.63 2.62
N HIS A 28 6.26 2.52 1.29
CA HIS A 28 6.81 1.35 0.60
C HIS A 28 6.27 0.03 1.18
N PRO A 29 4.99 -0.32 0.93
CA PRO A 29 4.33 -1.36 1.69
C PRO A 29 4.88 -2.76 1.41
N ALA A 30 4.83 -3.56 2.46
CA ALA A 30 5.12 -4.97 2.50
C ALA A 30 4.10 -5.67 3.43
N ILE A 31 4.05 -6.99 3.37
CA ILE A 31 3.24 -7.81 4.26
C ILE A 31 4.05 -9.02 4.71
N THR A 32 3.97 -9.33 6.01
CA THR A 32 4.54 -10.58 6.53
C THR A 32 3.51 -11.69 6.45
N LEU A 33 3.78 -12.71 5.65
CA LEU A 33 3.01 -13.95 5.64
C LEU A 33 3.58 -14.90 6.69
N THR A 34 2.70 -15.55 7.44
CA THR A 34 3.07 -16.45 8.53
C THR A 34 2.45 -17.82 8.29
N GLU A 35 3.27 -18.87 8.36
CA GLU A 35 2.83 -20.26 8.32
C GLU A 35 3.60 -21.06 9.38
N GLY A 36 2.95 -21.34 10.51
CA GLY A 36 3.60 -21.97 11.67
C GLY A 36 4.73 -21.11 12.22
N ILE A 37 5.96 -21.64 12.19
CA ILE A 37 7.18 -20.92 12.64
C ILE A 37 7.83 -20.07 11.53
N LYS A 38 7.34 -20.18 10.29
CA LYS A 38 7.92 -19.51 9.13
C LYS A 38 7.26 -18.14 8.97
N HIS A 39 8.09 -17.10 8.90
CA HIS A 39 7.66 -15.74 8.61
C HIS A 39 8.45 -15.22 7.41
N GLU A 40 7.74 -14.87 6.34
CA GLU A 40 8.35 -14.29 5.14
C GLU A 40 7.68 -12.97 4.80
N LYS A 41 8.49 -11.94 4.54
CA LYS A 41 8.02 -10.61 4.23
C LYS A 41 8.11 -10.34 2.73
N PHE A 42 6.98 -9.98 2.16
CA PHE A 42 6.86 -9.70 0.73
C PHE A 42 6.54 -8.24 0.52
N LYS A 43 7.25 -7.59 -0.41
CA LYS A 43 6.86 -6.30 -0.96
C LYS A 43 5.51 -6.42 -1.64
N CYS A 44 4.70 -5.37 -1.59
CA CYS A 44 3.42 -5.37 -2.28
C CYS A 44 3.10 -4.02 -2.90
N PHE A 45 2.34 -4.02 -3.99
CA PHE A 45 1.52 -2.87 -4.31
C PHE A 45 0.23 -2.97 -3.51
N VAL A 46 -0.27 -1.81 -3.12
CA VAL A 46 -1.57 -1.71 -2.46
C VAL A 46 -2.45 -0.82 -3.33
N LYS A 47 -3.64 -1.30 -3.67
CA LYS A 47 -4.61 -0.56 -4.48
C LYS A 47 -5.92 -0.42 -3.72
N GLY A 48 -6.40 0.80 -3.58
CA GLY A 48 -7.66 1.07 -2.91
C GLY A 48 -8.31 2.37 -3.38
N LYS A 49 -9.19 2.90 -2.54
CA LYS A 49 -9.82 4.19 -2.75
C LYS A 49 -9.37 5.18 -1.70
N TYR A 50 -9.11 6.40 -2.15
CA TYR A 50 -8.98 7.57 -1.30
C TYR A 50 -9.99 8.58 -1.80
N GLU A 51 -11.03 8.84 -1.01
CA GLU A 51 -12.23 9.54 -1.45
C GLU A 51 -12.81 8.90 -2.74
N LYS A 52 -12.94 9.70 -3.82
CA LYS A 52 -13.44 9.25 -5.14
C LYS A 52 -12.32 8.83 -6.08
N LYS A 53 -11.07 8.77 -5.61
CA LYS A 53 -9.86 8.55 -6.41
C LYS A 53 -9.34 7.13 -6.21
N THR A 54 -8.76 6.56 -7.25
CA THR A 54 -7.97 5.32 -7.09
C THR A 54 -6.65 5.67 -6.45
N LEU A 55 -6.29 5.00 -5.35
CA LEU A 55 -5.01 5.13 -4.68
C LEU A 55 -4.16 3.89 -4.98
N ILE A 56 -2.91 4.09 -5.38
CA ILE A 56 -1.91 3.03 -5.56
C ILE A 56 -0.70 3.39 -4.71
N VAL A 57 -0.27 2.47 -3.86
CA VAL A 57 0.94 2.61 -3.04
C VAL A 57 2.02 1.72 -3.63
N LEU A 58 3.18 2.30 -3.95
CA LEU A 58 4.30 1.61 -4.58
C LEU A 58 5.19 0.94 -3.54
N PRO A 59 5.60 -0.33 -3.75
CA PRO A 59 6.59 -0.98 -2.90
C PRO A 59 7.96 -0.29 -2.99
N SER A 60 8.85 -0.68 -2.10
CA SER A 60 10.27 -0.30 -2.17
C SER A 60 10.93 -0.95 -3.39
N PHE A 61 11.64 -0.17 -4.20
CA PHE A 61 12.50 -0.70 -5.27
C PHE A 61 13.87 -1.16 -4.75
N ASN A 62 14.18 -0.96 -3.47
CA ASN A 62 15.46 -1.35 -2.86
C ASN A 62 15.52 -2.87 -2.63
N SER A 63 16.55 -3.56 -3.11
CA SER A 63 16.72 -5.01 -2.95
C SER A 63 16.83 -5.50 -1.50
N THR A 64 17.28 -4.65 -0.59
CA THR A 64 17.60 -5.02 0.80
C THR A 64 16.50 -4.61 1.78
N LEU A 65 15.76 -3.53 1.50
CA LEU A 65 14.70 -3.03 2.36
C LEU A 65 13.33 -3.34 1.76
N GLU A 66 12.60 -4.25 2.41
CA GLU A 66 11.27 -4.70 1.99
C GLU A 66 10.21 -3.61 2.21
N GLY A 67 10.41 -2.72 3.17
CA GLY A 67 9.53 -1.58 3.46
C GLY A 67 8.60 -1.81 4.66
N GLN A 68 7.53 -1.02 4.81
CA GLN A 68 6.67 -1.07 6.01
C GLN A 68 5.69 -2.24 5.97
N ASP A 69 5.65 -3.07 7.01
CA ASP A 69 4.65 -4.13 7.13
C ASP A 69 3.27 -3.52 7.44
N LEU A 70 2.31 -3.69 6.55
CA LEU A 70 0.97 -3.09 6.71
C LEU A 70 0.17 -3.68 7.86
N LEU A 71 0.49 -4.90 8.31
CA LEU A 71 -0.18 -5.55 9.44
C LEU A 71 0.43 -5.14 10.77
N LYS A 72 1.55 -4.40 10.77
CA LYS A 72 2.31 -4.10 11.98
C LYS A 72 2.67 -2.62 12.08
N GLY A 73 2.51 -2.07 13.29
CA GLY A 73 2.91 -0.71 13.59
C GLY A 73 1.96 0.34 13.00
N LYS A 74 2.41 1.59 12.99
CA LYS A 74 1.60 2.73 12.58
C LYS A 74 2.02 3.20 11.19
N LEU A 75 1.05 3.30 10.28
CA LEU A 75 1.22 3.91 8.98
C LEU A 75 1.35 5.44 9.15
N LEU A 76 2.32 6.04 8.47
CA LEU A 76 2.65 7.46 8.58
C LEU A 76 1.92 8.31 7.54
N SER A 77 1.66 7.73 6.37
CA SER A 77 1.00 8.40 5.26
C SER A 77 -0.45 8.74 5.60
N PRO A 78 -0.86 10.02 5.53
CA PRO A 78 -2.25 10.41 5.75
C PRO A 78 -3.23 9.79 4.72
N PHE A 79 -2.72 9.30 3.59
CA PHE A 79 -3.52 8.55 2.61
C PHE A 79 -4.00 7.18 3.10
N LEU A 80 -3.37 6.66 4.15
CA LEU A 80 -3.69 5.35 4.73
C LEU A 80 -4.32 5.44 6.12
N HIS A 81 -4.59 6.66 6.61
CA HIS A 81 -5.34 6.89 7.86
C HIS A 81 -6.85 6.75 7.61
N GLN A 82 -7.26 5.59 7.15
CA GLN A 82 -8.64 5.23 6.83
C GLN A 82 -8.81 3.71 6.96
N ASP A 83 -10.04 3.22 6.81
CA ASP A 83 -10.27 1.78 6.72
C ASP A 83 -9.62 1.22 5.44
N LEU A 84 -8.71 0.26 5.63
CA LEU A 84 -7.98 -0.41 4.57
C LEU A 84 -8.58 -1.76 4.20
N SER A 85 -9.66 -2.20 4.85
CA SER A 85 -10.27 -3.54 4.70
C SER A 85 -10.49 -3.96 3.24
N GLU A 86 -10.93 -3.03 2.40
CA GLU A 86 -11.24 -3.24 0.98
C GLU A 86 -10.05 -3.03 0.04
N PHE A 87 -8.87 -2.69 0.55
CA PHE A 87 -7.68 -2.47 -0.27
C PHE A 87 -7.16 -3.81 -0.79
N GLU A 88 -6.86 -3.84 -2.08
CA GLU A 88 -6.28 -4.97 -2.80
C GLU A 88 -4.77 -5.03 -2.60
N LEU A 89 -4.27 -6.22 -2.32
CA LEU A 89 -2.85 -6.52 -2.20
C LEU A 89 -2.33 -7.24 -3.45
N TRP A 90 -1.18 -6.77 -3.92
CA TRP A 90 -0.49 -7.34 -5.06
C TRP A 90 0.98 -7.62 -4.68
N LEU A 91 1.29 -8.86 -4.33
CA LEU A 91 2.63 -9.25 -3.88
C LEU A 91 3.63 -9.21 -5.03
N VAL A 92 4.86 -8.80 -4.73
CA VAL A 92 5.98 -8.76 -5.67
C VAL A 92 6.98 -9.85 -5.31
N ALA A 93 7.08 -10.86 -6.17
CA ALA A 93 8.09 -11.92 -6.10
C ALA A 93 8.79 -12.03 -7.47
N ASP A 94 8.79 -13.21 -8.11
CA ASP A 94 9.23 -13.38 -9.50
C ASP A 94 8.34 -12.63 -10.50
N LYS A 95 7.06 -12.47 -10.14
CA LYS A 95 6.08 -11.63 -10.82
C LYS A 95 5.14 -11.01 -9.79
N THR A 96 4.15 -10.27 -10.27
CA THR A 96 3.09 -9.70 -9.44
C THR A 96 1.95 -10.69 -9.27
N TYR A 97 1.53 -10.93 -8.03
CA TYR A 97 0.43 -11.83 -7.69
C TYR A 97 -0.67 -11.07 -6.97
N PHE A 98 -1.91 -11.16 -7.46
CA PHE A 98 -3.07 -10.70 -6.71
C PHE A 98 -3.28 -11.63 -5.51
N PHE A 99 -3.29 -11.06 -4.30
CA PHE A 99 -3.34 -11.81 -3.05
C PHE A 99 -4.65 -11.66 -2.29
N GLY A 100 -5.57 -10.83 -2.80
CA GLY A 100 -6.86 -10.58 -2.17
C GLY A 100 -6.96 -9.21 -1.53
N LYS A 101 -7.96 -9.04 -0.67
CA LYS A 101 -8.19 -7.81 0.09
C LYS A 101 -7.54 -7.87 1.46
N MET A 102 -7.20 -6.71 2.03
CA MET A 102 -6.57 -6.62 3.37
C MET A 102 -7.36 -7.38 4.44
N LYS A 103 -8.70 -7.27 4.43
CA LYS A 103 -9.58 -7.97 5.39
C LYS A 103 -9.56 -9.49 5.31
N GLU A 104 -9.08 -10.04 4.20
CA GLU A 104 -8.99 -11.49 3.98
C GLU A 104 -7.68 -12.05 4.53
N ILE A 105 -6.75 -11.18 4.97
CA ILE A 105 -5.44 -11.59 5.46
C ILE A 105 -5.47 -11.79 6.97
N GLU A 106 -4.90 -12.92 7.40
CA GLU A 106 -4.73 -13.23 8.82
C GLU A 106 -3.86 -12.17 9.52
N GLY A 107 -4.33 -11.67 10.66
CA GLY A 107 -3.66 -10.61 11.43
C GLY A 107 -4.07 -9.18 11.05
N PHE A 108 -4.97 -8.99 10.08
CA PHE A 108 -5.62 -7.70 9.85
C PHE A 108 -6.68 -7.45 10.94
N ASN A 109 -6.48 -6.41 11.75
CA ASN A 109 -7.37 -6.00 12.84
C ASN A 109 -7.81 -4.54 12.66
#